data_AF-A0A7S1W496-F1
#
_entry.id   AF-A0A7S1W496-F1
#
_cell.length_a   1.000
_cell.length_b   1.000
_cell.length_c   1.000
_cell.angle_alpha   90.00
_cell.angle_beta   90.00
_cell.angle_gamma   90.00
#
_symmetry.space_group_name_H-M   'P 1'
#
loop_
_entity.id
_entity.type
_entity.pdbx_description
1 polymer ?
#
loop_
_entity_poly.entity_id
_entity_poly.type
_entity_poly.pdbx_seq_one_letter_code
_entity_poly.pdbx_strand_id
1 'polypeptide(L)'
;AGFQGDNAAFVGNAHLEKLEVTGLRMCLEESHAPDGNCNRLCYDIIDGDWSYHGPGMPSGTKSDWQKLVIALSGQIDTGIPDQGTFGNFIETMLRGKHCKSKSDSESPMYCWMCPSKYSDGAAGKMGQWGVDTGNWHVWGYGMTLDRASSGDELRWQEKECNDSPGPWDTFYVVAHVHQVSTSTPPALPDPTTTIATTTTAPVSPTSLFCFCVMNVKNYELSLIRGALSRGTSVFGCDEWSVFSDTKTWLSPGPPVRIENTVLDIQVQAAAGKSTHFLNTDVFTTAWKMIGKEGKYKKHGWTVKVDPDAVFLADRLRDHVRKIPYFPNGVYILNCLFNDGKFWFFGAIEVISQKAVETYFAGSDACMSQLDRGELGEDTWLRKCLDILHVSSTKDTGLLSDGYCNEAPSPCVSGKVTFHPFKNAAAYSQCLNEAQADDKHPR
;
A
#
# COMPACT_ATOMS: atom_id res chain seq x y z
N ALA A 1 -7.65 -8.48 -14.03
CA ALA A 1 -8.19 -7.10 -13.84
C ALA A 1 -6.99 -6.18 -13.87
N GLY A 2 -7.11 -5.03 -14.52
CA GLY A 2 -6.14 -3.96 -14.33
C GLY A 2 -5.97 -3.74 -12.83
N PHE A 3 -4.73 -3.69 -12.38
CA PHE A 3 -4.33 -3.77 -10.97
C PHE A 3 -4.46 -5.14 -10.28
N GLN A 4 -3.95 -6.22 -10.91
CA GLN A 4 -3.70 -7.51 -10.21
C GLN A 4 -2.24 -7.75 -9.83
N GLY A 5 -1.32 -6.91 -10.29
CA GLY A 5 0.04 -6.91 -9.75
C GLY A 5 0.04 -6.46 -8.30
N ASP A 6 0.90 -7.08 -7.51
CA ASP A 6 1.16 -6.80 -6.09
C ASP A 6 1.30 -5.31 -5.74
N ASN A 7 1.68 -4.52 -6.75
CA ASN A 7 2.07 -3.13 -6.67
C ASN A 7 0.96 -2.15 -7.07
N ALA A 8 -0.24 -2.63 -7.41
CA ALA A 8 -1.21 -1.85 -8.15
C ALA A 8 -2.40 -1.38 -7.30
N ALA A 9 -2.61 -0.06 -7.17
CA ALA A 9 -3.63 0.52 -6.28
C ALA A 9 -4.81 1.14 -7.05
N PHE A 10 -6.03 0.95 -6.55
CA PHE A 10 -7.25 1.55 -7.10
C PHE A 10 -8.07 2.27 -6.01
N VAL A 11 -8.38 3.55 -6.24
CA VAL A 11 -9.08 4.41 -5.26
C VAL A 11 -10.61 4.23 -5.25
N GLY A 12 -11.18 3.44 -6.18
CA GLY A 12 -12.63 3.26 -6.32
C GLY A 12 -13.32 4.31 -7.18
N ASN A 13 -14.34 3.92 -7.95
CA ASN A 13 -15.08 4.84 -8.86
C ASN A 13 -15.70 6.02 -8.11
N ALA A 14 -16.39 5.78 -6.98
CA ALA A 14 -17.05 6.83 -6.21
C ALA A 14 -16.09 7.87 -5.62
N HIS A 15 -14.82 7.51 -5.41
CA HIS A 15 -13.78 8.46 -4.99
C HIS A 15 -13.21 9.18 -6.21
N LEU A 16 -12.88 8.43 -7.28
CA LEU A 16 -12.39 8.99 -8.53
C LEU A 16 -13.33 10.04 -9.13
N GLU A 17 -14.65 9.81 -9.10
CA GLU A 17 -15.68 10.76 -9.55
C GLU A 17 -15.67 12.10 -8.78
N LYS A 18 -15.18 12.09 -7.54
CA LYS A 18 -15.05 13.28 -6.69
C LYS A 18 -13.72 14.01 -6.89
N LEU A 19 -12.73 13.36 -7.52
CA LEU A 19 -11.44 13.97 -7.80
C LEU A 19 -11.53 14.84 -9.05
N GLU A 20 -11.11 16.10 -8.93
CA GLU A 20 -10.84 16.96 -10.09
C GLU A 20 -9.45 16.62 -10.63
N VAL A 21 -9.38 15.55 -11.43
CA VAL A 21 -8.15 15.16 -12.12
C VAL A 21 -7.87 16.16 -13.23
N THR A 22 -6.78 16.91 -13.12
CA THR A 22 -6.39 17.97 -14.06
C THR A 22 -5.35 17.51 -15.08
N GLY A 23 -4.76 16.34 -14.87
CA GLY A 23 -3.82 15.73 -15.81
C GLY A 23 -3.35 14.38 -15.32
N LEU A 24 -2.80 13.59 -16.23
CA LEU A 24 -2.16 12.31 -15.91
C LEU A 24 -0.75 12.30 -16.48
N ARG A 25 0.18 11.70 -15.76
CA ARG A 25 1.54 11.44 -16.22
C ARG A 25 1.82 9.95 -16.09
N MET A 26 2.05 9.28 -17.20
CA MET A 26 2.48 7.88 -17.20
C MET A 26 4.00 7.78 -17.15
N CYS A 27 4.51 6.79 -16.44
CA CYS A 27 5.94 6.59 -16.26
C CYS A 27 6.33 5.11 -16.29
N LEU A 28 7.47 4.86 -16.91
CA LEU A 28 8.25 3.63 -16.83
C LEU A 28 9.48 3.90 -15.96
N GLU A 29 9.80 2.97 -15.06
CA GLU A 29 10.92 3.07 -14.14
C GLU A 29 11.76 1.78 -14.16
N GLU A 30 13.08 1.96 -14.15
CA GLU A 30 14.11 0.94 -13.90
C GLU A 30 14.60 1.15 -12.47
N SER A 31 14.08 0.38 -11.54
CA SER A 31 14.43 0.55 -10.11
C SER A 31 15.81 -0.02 -9.77
N HIS A 32 16.36 -0.90 -10.61
CA HIS A 32 17.67 -1.56 -10.42
C HIS A 32 18.62 -1.33 -11.60
N ALA A 33 18.78 -0.09 -12.08
CA ALA A 33 19.65 0.13 -13.23
C ALA A 33 21.11 -0.25 -12.90
N PRO A 34 21.87 -0.79 -13.88
CA PRO A 34 23.23 -1.28 -13.66
C PRO A 34 24.23 -0.24 -13.12
N ASP A 35 23.94 1.05 -13.27
CA ASP A 35 24.76 2.16 -12.79
C ASP A 35 24.39 2.63 -11.38
N GLY A 36 23.41 1.99 -10.73
CA GLY A 36 22.91 2.34 -9.40
C GLY A 36 21.97 3.55 -9.39
N ASN A 37 21.62 4.13 -10.55
CA ASN A 37 20.67 5.23 -10.66
C ASN A 37 19.31 4.74 -11.12
N CYS A 38 18.24 5.34 -10.62
CA CYS A 38 16.90 5.05 -11.13
C CYS A 38 16.69 5.72 -12.49
N ASN A 39 16.55 4.96 -13.58
CA ASN A 39 16.16 5.50 -14.88
C ASN A 39 14.64 5.59 -14.97
N ARG A 40 14.13 6.73 -15.45
CA ARG A 40 12.69 6.98 -15.55
C ARG A 40 12.35 7.61 -16.89
N LEU A 41 11.37 7.05 -17.58
CA LEU A 41 10.76 7.61 -18.78
C LEU A 41 9.30 7.97 -18.47
N CYS A 42 8.99 9.27 -18.46
CA CYS A 42 7.63 9.74 -18.21
C CYS A 42 7.08 10.52 -19.40
N TYR A 43 5.76 10.48 -19.55
CA TYR A 43 4.99 11.21 -20.55
C TYR A 43 3.75 11.81 -19.89
N ASP A 44 3.56 13.12 -20.07
CA ASP A 44 2.32 13.81 -19.72
C ASP A 44 1.27 13.47 -20.77
N ILE A 45 0.17 12.88 -20.34
CA ILE A 45 -0.91 12.49 -21.21
C ILE A 45 -1.67 13.76 -21.60
N ILE A 46 -1.98 13.91 -22.89
CA ILE A 46 -2.61 15.12 -23.45
C ILE A 46 -3.99 14.82 -24.03
N ASP A 47 -4.79 15.88 -24.25
CA ASP A 47 -6.10 15.75 -24.87
C ASP A 47 -5.99 15.04 -26.23
N GLY A 48 -6.78 13.98 -26.42
CA GLY A 48 -6.75 13.13 -27.62
C GLY A 48 -5.92 11.86 -27.49
N ASP A 49 -5.15 11.67 -26.41
CA ASP A 49 -4.47 10.39 -26.12
C ASP A 49 -5.43 9.25 -25.77
N TRP A 50 -6.69 9.60 -25.50
CA TRP A 50 -7.71 8.67 -25.08
C TRP A 50 -8.82 8.57 -26.13
N SER A 51 -9.10 7.35 -26.56
CA SER A 51 -10.30 7.00 -27.33
C SER A 51 -10.96 5.79 -26.68
N TYR A 52 -12.27 5.84 -26.41
CA TYR A 52 -13.03 4.68 -25.96
C TYR A 52 -14.49 4.74 -26.38
N HIS A 53 -14.96 3.70 -27.07
CA HIS A 53 -16.32 3.56 -27.60
C HIS A 53 -17.00 2.24 -27.21
N GLY A 54 -16.40 1.49 -26.28
CA GLY A 54 -16.97 0.25 -25.75
C GLY A 54 -18.01 0.46 -24.63
N PRO A 55 -18.70 -0.61 -24.20
CA PRO A 55 -19.67 -0.55 -23.12
C PRO A 55 -19.02 -0.63 -21.72
N GLY A 56 -19.69 -0.13 -20.69
CA GLY A 56 -19.30 -0.34 -19.28
C GLY A 56 -18.62 0.84 -18.59
N MET A 57 -18.43 1.97 -19.27
CA MET A 57 -17.94 3.20 -18.63
C MET A 57 -18.95 3.71 -17.58
N PRO A 58 -18.54 3.96 -16.32
CA PRO A 58 -19.41 4.53 -15.29
C PRO A 58 -19.96 5.90 -15.69
N SER A 59 -21.26 6.10 -15.52
CA SER A 59 -21.97 7.32 -15.93
C SER A 59 -21.55 8.58 -15.16
N GLY A 60 -20.95 8.43 -13.97
CA GLY A 60 -20.44 9.53 -13.15
C GLY A 60 -19.08 10.09 -13.60
N THR A 61 -18.43 9.48 -14.60
CA THR A 61 -17.11 9.87 -15.11
C THR A 61 -17.22 11.13 -15.99
N LYS A 62 -16.50 12.20 -15.62
CA LYS A 62 -16.66 13.54 -16.22
C LYS A 62 -15.48 13.98 -17.09
N SER A 63 -14.29 13.42 -16.92
CA SER A 63 -13.08 13.79 -17.68
C SER A 63 -12.43 12.59 -18.36
N ASP A 64 -11.69 12.84 -19.45
CA ASP A 64 -10.94 11.80 -20.14
C ASP A 64 -9.84 11.20 -19.25
N TRP A 65 -9.31 11.97 -18.31
CA TRP A 65 -8.41 11.48 -17.26
C TRP A 65 -9.06 10.44 -16.35
N GLN A 66 -10.27 10.70 -15.86
CA GLN A 66 -10.98 9.70 -15.06
C GLN A 66 -11.30 8.45 -15.88
N LYS A 67 -11.70 8.61 -17.15
CA LYS A 67 -11.93 7.47 -18.06
C LYS A 67 -10.68 6.62 -18.24
N LEU A 68 -9.50 7.26 -18.39
CA LEU A 68 -8.23 6.57 -18.48
C LEU A 68 -7.87 5.80 -17.21
N VAL A 69 -8.08 6.37 -16.03
CA VAL A 69 -7.89 5.65 -14.75
C VAL A 69 -8.83 4.43 -14.66
N ILE A 70 -10.08 4.57 -15.12
CA ILE A 70 -11.05 3.47 -15.15
C ILE A 70 -10.65 2.39 -16.15
N ALA A 71 -10.13 2.75 -17.32
CA ALA A 71 -9.56 1.78 -18.25
C ALA A 71 -8.39 1.03 -17.64
N LEU A 72 -7.40 1.74 -17.10
CA LEU A 72 -6.18 1.15 -16.52
C LEU A 72 -6.49 0.23 -15.33
N SER A 73 -7.65 0.41 -14.69
CA SER A 73 -8.17 -0.50 -13.67
C SER A 73 -8.79 -1.79 -14.21
N GLY A 74 -8.87 -1.95 -15.53
CA GLY A 74 -9.49 -3.09 -16.21
C GLY A 74 -10.96 -3.33 -15.83
N GLN A 75 -11.68 -2.26 -15.47
CA GLN A 75 -13.10 -2.30 -15.13
C GLN A 75 -14.03 -2.30 -16.37
N ILE A 76 -13.49 -2.00 -17.55
CA ILE A 76 -14.25 -1.85 -18.79
C ILE A 76 -13.77 -2.85 -19.84
N ASP A 77 -14.68 -3.27 -20.72
CA ASP A 77 -14.37 -4.18 -21.82
C ASP A 77 -13.72 -3.42 -22.98
N THR A 78 -12.57 -3.88 -23.43
CA THR A 78 -11.76 -3.27 -24.50
C THR A 78 -11.81 -4.03 -25.83
N GLY A 79 -12.48 -5.19 -25.84
CA GLY A 79 -12.90 -5.93 -27.04
C GLY A 79 -11.89 -6.97 -27.54
N ILE A 80 -12.40 -8.12 -27.97
CA ILE A 80 -11.62 -9.24 -28.54
C ILE A 80 -11.71 -9.25 -30.08
N PRO A 81 -10.62 -9.53 -30.84
CA PRO A 81 -9.23 -9.69 -30.39
C PRO A 81 -8.42 -8.38 -30.50
N ASP A 82 -7.90 -7.91 -29.37
CA ASP A 82 -6.64 -7.19 -29.09
C ASP A 82 -6.03 -6.29 -30.19
N GLN A 83 -6.82 -5.38 -30.76
CA GLN A 83 -6.35 -4.45 -31.80
C GLN A 83 -6.87 -3.02 -31.60
N GLY A 84 -7.21 -2.66 -30.35
CA GLY A 84 -7.86 -1.37 -30.06
C GLY A 84 -9.30 -1.31 -30.56
N THR A 85 -10.00 -2.45 -30.56
CA THR A 85 -11.38 -2.59 -31.07
C THR A 85 -12.34 -1.58 -30.45
N PHE A 86 -12.21 -1.32 -29.15
CA PHE A 86 -13.00 -0.28 -28.45
C PHE A 86 -12.23 1.01 -28.14
N GLY A 87 -11.01 1.18 -28.66
CA GLY A 87 -10.20 2.40 -28.54
C GLY A 87 -8.80 2.18 -27.92
N ASN A 88 -8.01 3.26 -27.81
CA ASN A 88 -6.64 3.27 -27.30
C ASN A 88 -6.44 4.25 -26.14
N PHE A 89 -5.41 3.99 -25.33
CA PHE A 89 -5.10 4.76 -24.13
C PHE A 89 -3.93 5.75 -24.30
N ILE A 90 -3.20 5.61 -25.41
CA ILE A 90 -2.28 6.62 -25.95
C ILE A 90 -2.42 6.63 -27.47
N GLU A 91 -2.82 7.77 -28.03
CA GLU A 91 -2.88 7.97 -29.49
C GLU A 91 -1.72 8.84 -29.98
N THR A 92 -1.04 9.57 -29.08
CA THR A 92 0.08 10.44 -29.41
C THR A 92 1.39 9.67 -29.52
N MET A 93 2.13 9.98 -30.58
CA MET A 93 3.47 9.46 -30.82
C MET A 93 4.49 9.98 -29.78
N LEU A 94 5.04 9.08 -28.95
CA LEU A 94 6.12 9.41 -27.99
C LEU A 94 7.47 9.68 -28.68
N ARG A 95 8.21 10.71 -28.23
CA ARG A 95 9.54 11.11 -28.75
C ARG A 95 10.48 11.53 -27.60
N GLY A 96 11.80 11.29 -27.70
CA GLY A 96 12.78 11.94 -26.77
C GLY A 96 14.06 11.16 -26.40
N LYS A 97 14.86 11.76 -25.49
CA LYS A 97 16.21 11.33 -25.03
C LYS A 97 16.27 9.91 -24.45
N HIS A 98 15.14 9.33 -24.05
CA HIS A 98 15.06 7.97 -23.51
C HIS A 98 14.67 6.93 -24.57
N CYS A 99 14.37 7.35 -25.80
CA CYS A 99 14.17 6.47 -26.96
C CYS A 99 15.41 6.53 -27.87
N LYS A 100 16.60 6.28 -27.30
CA LYS A 100 17.92 6.45 -27.97
C LYS A 100 18.18 5.37 -29.02
N SER A 101 17.53 5.45 -30.17
CA SER A 101 18.01 4.81 -31.42
C SER A 101 17.21 5.17 -32.67
N LYS A 102 16.23 6.09 -32.62
CA LYS A 102 15.20 6.16 -33.66
C LYS A 102 15.11 7.49 -34.39
N SER A 103 14.92 7.40 -35.71
CA SER A 103 14.70 8.53 -36.62
C SER A 103 13.21 8.76 -36.87
N ASP A 104 12.84 9.93 -37.40
CA ASP A 104 11.45 10.37 -37.63
C ASP A 104 10.61 9.44 -38.54
N SER A 105 11.23 8.44 -39.16
CA SER A 105 10.59 7.46 -40.05
C SER A 105 10.28 6.09 -39.42
N GLU A 106 10.55 5.88 -38.13
CA GLU A 106 10.37 4.58 -37.47
C GLU A 106 9.10 4.51 -36.59
N SER A 107 8.52 3.31 -36.45
CA SER A 107 7.32 3.05 -35.63
C SER A 107 7.56 3.42 -34.15
N PRO A 108 6.74 4.27 -33.52
CA PRO A 108 6.95 4.74 -32.14
C PRO A 108 6.70 3.68 -31.05
N MET A 109 6.26 2.48 -31.46
CA MET A 109 6.23 1.30 -30.59
C MET A 109 7.59 1.03 -29.92
N TYR A 110 8.71 1.47 -30.51
CA TYR A 110 10.08 1.34 -29.96
C TYR A 110 10.39 2.12 -28.68
N CYS A 111 9.56 3.06 -28.21
CA CYS A 111 9.74 3.62 -26.86
C CYS A 111 9.23 2.65 -25.77
N TRP A 112 8.27 1.79 -26.13
CA TRP A 112 7.71 0.72 -25.29
C TRP A 112 8.28 -0.66 -25.67
N MET A 113 9.22 -0.70 -26.62
CA MET A 113 9.88 -1.89 -27.15
C MET A 113 11.41 -1.80 -27.05
N CYS A 114 12.08 -2.85 -26.60
CA CYS A 114 13.54 -2.90 -26.62
C CYS A 114 14.06 -3.52 -27.93
N PRO A 115 15.18 -3.07 -28.50
CA PRO A 115 15.80 -3.74 -29.65
C PRO A 115 16.19 -5.18 -29.28
N SER A 116 15.85 -6.13 -30.16
CA SER A 116 16.30 -7.52 -30.01
C SER A 116 17.72 -7.70 -30.50
N LYS A 117 18.42 -8.67 -29.90
CA LYS A 117 19.75 -9.15 -30.33
C LYS A 117 19.72 -9.77 -31.73
N TYR A 118 18.55 -10.28 -32.12
CA TYR A 118 18.35 -10.98 -33.38
C TYR A 118 18.01 -9.95 -34.46
N SER A 119 18.80 -9.92 -35.53
CA SER A 119 18.65 -9.02 -36.68
C SER A 119 17.41 -9.33 -37.54
N ASP A 120 16.43 -10.05 -36.99
CA ASP A 120 15.19 -10.47 -37.65
C ASP A 120 14.05 -9.45 -37.47
N GLY A 121 14.32 -8.32 -36.81
CA GLY A 121 13.39 -7.22 -36.64
C GLY A 121 12.34 -7.41 -35.54
N ALA A 122 12.36 -8.52 -34.80
CA ALA A 122 11.44 -8.78 -33.71
C ALA A 122 11.96 -8.15 -32.41
N ALA A 123 11.55 -6.93 -32.08
CA ALA A 123 11.89 -6.26 -30.83
C ALA A 123 11.05 -6.80 -29.65
N GLY A 124 11.64 -6.85 -28.45
CA GLY A 124 10.89 -7.21 -27.25
C GLY A 124 9.82 -6.17 -26.96
N LYS A 125 8.60 -6.61 -26.61
CA LYS A 125 7.46 -5.75 -26.28
C LYS A 125 7.10 -5.83 -24.81
N MET A 126 6.80 -4.69 -24.18
CA MET A 126 6.11 -4.70 -22.90
C MET A 126 4.69 -5.27 -23.08
N GLY A 127 4.34 -6.25 -22.25
CA GLY A 127 3.01 -6.85 -22.20
C GLY A 127 2.80 -7.62 -20.89
N GLN A 128 1.66 -8.29 -20.73
CA GLN A 128 1.31 -9.07 -19.53
C GLN A 128 1.69 -10.57 -19.67
N TRP A 129 1.79 -11.38 -18.61
CA TRP A 129 2.04 -12.84 -18.74
C TRP A 129 0.75 -13.62 -19.03
N GLY A 130 0.62 -14.22 -20.22
CA GLY A 130 -0.43 -15.20 -20.47
C GLY A 130 -0.07 -16.12 -21.63
N VAL A 131 -0.47 -17.39 -21.52
CA VAL A 131 -0.37 -18.39 -22.61
C VAL A 131 -1.43 -18.21 -23.69
N ASP A 132 -2.28 -17.18 -23.59
CA ASP A 132 -3.33 -16.88 -24.55
C ASP A 132 -3.39 -15.38 -24.90
N THR A 133 -3.97 -15.13 -26.08
CA THR A 133 -4.09 -13.90 -26.88
C THR A 133 -4.97 -12.79 -26.25
N GLY A 134 -4.85 -12.50 -24.96
CA GLY A 134 -5.72 -11.53 -24.26
C GLY A 134 -5.03 -10.73 -23.16
N ASN A 135 -3.90 -10.09 -23.50
CA ASN A 135 -2.99 -9.43 -22.56
C ASN A 135 -2.82 -7.94 -22.91
N TRP A 136 -2.31 -7.12 -21.97
CA TRP A 136 -1.88 -5.74 -22.29
C TRP A 136 -0.94 -5.79 -23.48
N HIS A 137 -1.33 -5.15 -24.59
CA HIS A 137 -0.52 -5.12 -25.79
C HIS A 137 -0.27 -3.68 -26.21
N VAL A 138 0.96 -3.39 -26.60
CA VAL A 138 1.30 -2.14 -27.27
C VAL A 138 0.78 -2.24 -28.70
N TRP A 139 -0.22 -1.44 -29.07
CA TRP A 139 -0.82 -1.40 -30.40
C TRP A 139 -0.91 0.05 -30.92
N GLY A 140 -0.57 0.26 -32.19
CA GLY A 140 -0.53 1.60 -32.79
C GLY A 140 0.47 2.54 -32.09
N TYR A 141 -0.01 3.70 -31.64
CA TYR A 141 0.78 4.67 -30.87
C TYR A 141 0.75 4.41 -29.34
N GLY A 142 -0.02 3.44 -28.86
CA GLY A 142 -0.29 3.29 -27.43
C GLY A 142 -0.49 1.88 -26.91
N MET A 143 -1.22 1.80 -25.79
CA MET A 143 -1.50 0.57 -25.07
C MET A 143 -2.99 0.26 -25.16
N THR A 144 -3.32 -1.00 -25.47
CA THR A 144 -4.67 -1.54 -25.38
C THR A 144 -4.70 -2.61 -24.31
N LEU A 145 -5.75 -2.62 -23.51
CA LEU A 145 -5.98 -3.63 -22.47
C LEU A 145 -6.82 -4.75 -23.08
N ASP A 146 -6.69 -5.98 -22.60
CA ASP A 146 -7.68 -7.05 -22.79
C ASP A 146 -7.76 -7.91 -21.53
N ARG A 147 -8.84 -8.70 -21.42
CA ARG A 147 -9.16 -9.54 -20.27
C ARG A 147 -8.99 -11.02 -20.60
N ALA A 148 -7.80 -11.59 -20.36
CA ALA A 148 -7.64 -13.04 -20.27
C ALA A 148 -6.69 -13.52 -19.16
N SER A 149 -7.30 -14.12 -18.12
CA SER A 149 -6.68 -14.99 -17.10
C SER A 149 -5.67 -14.37 -16.13
N SER A 150 -5.26 -15.16 -15.13
CA SER A 150 -4.78 -14.76 -13.80
C SER A 150 -3.25 -14.60 -13.69
N GLY A 151 -2.61 -13.94 -14.66
CA GLY A 151 -1.14 -13.91 -14.81
C GLY A 151 -0.59 -12.50 -15.03
N ASP A 152 -0.67 -11.63 -14.05
CA ASP A 152 -0.65 -10.20 -14.33
C ASP A 152 0.66 -9.48 -13.92
N GLU A 153 1.79 -9.83 -14.54
CA GLU A 153 3.04 -9.06 -14.46
C GLU A 153 3.39 -8.39 -15.79
N LEU A 154 3.81 -7.11 -15.74
CA LEU A 154 4.46 -6.45 -16.88
C LEU A 154 5.79 -7.16 -17.17
N ARG A 155 5.87 -7.79 -18.33
CA ARG A 155 7.06 -8.50 -18.79
C ARG A 155 7.32 -8.21 -20.26
N TRP A 156 8.53 -8.57 -20.70
CA TRP A 156 8.88 -8.58 -22.11
C TRP A 156 8.42 -9.90 -22.73
N GLN A 157 7.44 -9.83 -23.64
CA GLN A 157 6.65 -11.02 -24.04
C GLN A 157 7.21 -11.78 -25.25
N GLU A 158 8.19 -11.27 -25.99
CA GLU A 158 8.83 -11.96 -27.12
C GLU A 158 10.32 -11.62 -27.15
N LYS A 159 11.20 -12.63 -27.30
CA LYS A 159 12.67 -12.53 -27.44
C LYS A 159 13.32 -11.50 -26.49
N GLU A 160 13.93 -12.01 -25.43
CA GLU A 160 14.62 -11.25 -24.38
C GLU A 160 15.40 -10.04 -24.93
N CYS A 161 15.40 -8.93 -24.19
CA CYS A 161 16.12 -7.71 -24.54
C CYS A 161 17.64 -7.96 -24.45
N ASN A 162 18.24 -8.56 -25.47
CA ASN A 162 19.62 -9.06 -25.41
C ASN A 162 19.88 -9.99 -24.21
N ASP A 163 19.02 -11.00 -24.04
CA ASP A 163 19.09 -11.96 -22.93
C ASP A 163 18.84 -11.35 -21.53
N SER A 164 18.13 -10.20 -21.48
CA SER A 164 17.73 -9.50 -20.24
C SER A 164 16.21 -9.28 -20.20
N PRO A 165 15.58 -9.24 -19.01
CA PRO A 165 14.16 -8.88 -18.83
C PRO A 165 13.84 -7.41 -19.14
N GLY A 166 14.63 -6.74 -19.99
CA GLY A 166 14.49 -5.36 -20.40
C GLY A 166 14.76 -4.32 -19.29
N PRO A 167 14.79 -3.03 -19.64
CA PRO A 167 15.20 -1.98 -18.71
C PRO A 167 14.10 -1.61 -17.70
N TRP A 168 12.82 -1.82 -18.02
CA TRP A 168 11.73 -1.34 -17.16
C TRP A 168 11.18 -2.48 -16.29
N ASP A 169 11.18 -2.26 -14.97
CA ASP A 169 10.60 -3.18 -13.99
C ASP A 169 9.30 -2.64 -13.37
N THR A 170 8.99 -1.36 -13.61
CA THR A 170 7.85 -0.69 -13.00
C THR A 170 7.13 0.22 -14.01
N PHE A 171 5.80 0.15 -14.04
CA PHE A 171 4.92 1.12 -14.70
C PHE A 171 3.96 1.72 -13.68
N TYR A 172 3.72 3.02 -13.76
CA TYR A 172 2.71 3.69 -12.96
C TYR A 172 2.19 4.93 -13.66
N VAL A 173 1.00 5.38 -13.25
CA VAL A 173 0.40 6.64 -13.68
C VAL A 173 0.20 7.52 -12.47
N VAL A 174 0.66 8.76 -12.55
CA VAL A 174 0.46 9.79 -11.54
C VAL A 174 -0.69 10.68 -11.98
N ALA A 175 -1.72 10.79 -11.15
CA ALA A 175 -2.79 11.73 -11.36
C ALA A 175 -2.48 13.07 -10.69
N HIS A 176 -2.53 14.15 -11.48
CA HIS A 176 -2.54 15.51 -10.97
C HIS A 176 -3.98 15.86 -10.60
N VAL A 177 -4.20 16.23 -9.34
CA VAL A 177 -5.52 16.62 -8.85
C VAL A 177 -5.46 18.03 -8.30
N HIS A 178 -6.45 18.86 -8.63
CA HIS A 178 -6.70 20.07 -7.87
C HIS A 178 -7.35 19.64 -6.54
N GLN A 179 -6.68 19.94 -5.44
CA GLN A 179 -7.26 19.73 -4.13
C GLN A 179 -8.40 20.74 -3.98
N VAL A 180 -9.66 20.30 -4.15
CA VAL A 180 -10.81 21.10 -3.73
C VAL A 180 -10.67 21.30 -2.24
N SER A 181 -10.27 22.51 -1.84
CA SER A 181 -10.04 22.87 -0.45
C SER A 181 -11.36 22.76 0.30
N THR A 182 -11.62 21.63 0.95
CA THR A 182 -12.64 21.57 2.00
C THR A 182 -12.04 22.28 3.21
N SER A 183 -12.37 23.57 3.35
CA SER A 183 -12.11 24.46 4.48
C SER A 183 -10.77 24.26 5.20
N THR A 184 -9.84 25.17 4.89
CA THR A 184 -8.59 25.41 5.60
C THR A 184 -8.80 25.41 7.12
N PRO A 185 -8.10 24.57 7.90
CA PRO A 185 -7.92 24.83 9.33
C PRO A 185 -7.28 26.21 9.52
N PRO A 186 -7.59 26.96 10.59
CA PRO A 186 -7.09 28.31 10.75
C PRO A 186 -5.56 28.34 10.68
N ALA A 187 -5.03 29.26 9.88
CA ALA A 187 -3.61 29.45 9.68
C ALA A 187 -2.88 29.59 11.02
N LEU A 188 -1.82 28.80 11.20
CA LEU A 188 -0.87 28.96 12.29
C LEU A 188 -0.27 30.38 12.22
N PRO A 189 -0.15 31.10 13.34
CA PRO A 189 0.53 32.38 13.37
C PRO A 189 2.04 32.21 13.07
N ASP A 190 2.58 33.20 12.38
CA ASP A 190 3.99 33.34 11.96
C ASP A 190 4.98 33.10 13.12
N PRO A 191 6.16 32.49 12.89
CA PRO A 191 7.11 32.21 13.94
C PRO A 191 7.85 33.50 14.30
N THR A 192 7.32 34.24 15.27
CA THR A 192 8.09 35.30 15.93
C THR A 192 9.19 34.63 16.75
N THR A 193 10.43 34.90 16.36
CA THR A 193 11.65 34.37 16.98
C THR A 193 11.68 34.70 18.47
N THR A 194 11.27 33.73 19.29
CA THR A 194 11.45 33.78 20.75
C THR A 194 12.36 32.63 21.10
N ILE A 195 13.50 32.95 21.74
CA ILE A 195 14.47 31.97 22.22
C ILE A 195 13.76 31.12 23.28
N ALA A 196 13.29 29.95 22.87
CA ALA A 196 12.56 29.02 23.72
C ALA A 196 13.55 28.17 24.50
N THR A 197 13.52 28.30 25.82
CA THR A 197 14.14 27.38 26.76
C THR A 197 13.52 26.00 26.56
N THR A 198 14.36 24.98 26.32
CA THR A 198 13.96 23.60 26.01
C THR A 198 13.17 22.97 27.15
N THR A 199 11.83 23.10 27.12
CA THR A 199 10.92 22.32 27.96
C THR A 199 10.15 21.40 27.00
N THR A 200 10.44 20.11 27.06
CA THR A 200 9.79 19.08 26.23
C THR A 200 8.28 19.15 26.45
N ALA A 201 7.50 19.43 25.40
CA ALA A 201 6.04 19.40 25.50
C ALA A 201 5.59 18.00 25.96
N PRO A 202 4.58 17.89 26.85
CA PRO A 202 4.07 16.60 27.29
C PRO A 202 3.49 15.81 26.11
N VAL A 203 3.84 14.53 26.02
CA VAL A 203 3.33 13.60 24.99
C VAL A 203 1.80 13.53 25.07
N SER A 204 1.12 13.72 23.94
CA SER A 204 -0.34 13.62 23.89
C SER A 204 -0.80 12.19 24.21
N PRO A 205 -1.71 11.99 25.18
CA PRO A 205 -2.12 10.65 25.62
C PRO A 205 -2.91 9.87 24.57
N THR A 206 -3.36 10.51 23.49
CA THR A 206 -4.09 9.89 22.38
C THR A 206 -3.33 9.98 21.05
N SER A 207 -2.09 10.47 21.05
CA SER A 207 -1.26 10.46 19.83
C SER A 207 -0.82 9.04 19.51
N LEU A 208 -0.80 8.72 18.21
CA LEU A 208 -0.56 7.37 17.69
C LEU A 208 0.70 7.36 16.83
N PHE A 209 1.64 6.48 17.18
CA PHE A 209 2.66 6.03 16.25
C PHE A 209 2.25 4.67 15.67
N CYS A 210 2.11 4.57 14.36
CA CYS A 210 1.63 3.34 13.71
C CYS A 210 2.66 2.74 12.76
N PHE A 211 2.74 1.42 12.72
CA PHE A 211 3.61 0.74 11.76
C PHE A 211 2.99 -0.54 11.21
N CYS A 212 3.49 -0.95 10.06
CA CYS A 212 3.17 -2.24 9.46
C CYS A 212 4.44 -2.87 8.86
N VAL A 213 4.43 -4.18 8.72
CA VAL A 213 5.41 -4.93 7.93
C VAL A 213 4.67 -5.46 6.72
N MET A 214 5.14 -5.11 5.52
CA MET A 214 4.54 -5.54 4.26
C MET A 214 5.49 -6.44 3.48
N ASN A 215 4.91 -7.29 2.64
CA ASN A 215 5.59 -8.04 1.61
C ASN A 215 5.45 -7.30 0.27
N VAL A 216 6.57 -6.81 -0.28
CA VAL A 216 6.57 -6.07 -1.57
C VAL A 216 6.12 -6.95 -2.74
N LYS A 217 6.28 -8.27 -2.63
CA LYS A 217 6.04 -9.24 -3.71
C LYS A 217 4.69 -9.94 -3.57
N ASN A 218 3.72 -9.31 -2.90
CA ASN A 218 2.34 -9.80 -2.86
C ASN A 218 1.35 -8.62 -2.81
N TYR A 219 0.05 -8.92 -2.76
CA TYR A 219 -1.04 -7.97 -2.70
C TYR A 219 -0.89 -6.87 -1.62
N GLU A 220 -0.07 -7.03 -0.58
CA GLU A 220 0.07 -6.08 0.52
C GLU A 220 0.60 -4.71 0.06
N LEU A 221 1.52 -4.65 -0.93
CA LEU A 221 2.01 -3.37 -1.42
C LEU A 221 0.86 -2.53 -2.01
N SER A 222 -0.07 -3.15 -2.75
CA SER A 222 -1.24 -2.48 -3.29
C SER A 222 -2.13 -1.89 -2.19
N LEU A 223 -2.32 -2.61 -1.08
CA LEU A 223 -3.13 -2.18 0.05
C LEU A 223 -2.46 -1.00 0.78
N ILE A 224 -1.14 -1.07 0.99
CA ILE A 224 -0.38 0.02 1.61
C ILE A 224 -0.41 1.28 0.74
N ARG A 225 -0.23 1.16 -0.58
CA ARG A 225 -0.33 2.30 -1.51
C ARG A 225 -1.74 2.89 -1.52
N GLY A 226 -2.76 2.04 -1.51
CA GLY A 226 -4.16 2.45 -1.39
C GLY A 226 -4.43 3.21 -0.10
N ALA A 227 -4.00 2.67 1.04
CA ALA A 227 -4.14 3.31 2.34
C ALA A 227 -3.40 4.66 2.42
N LEU A 228 -2.19 4.76 1.86
CA LEU A 228 -1.43 6.01 1.78
C LEU A 228 -2.17 7.06 0.97
N SER A 229 -2.70 6.69 -0.20
CA SER A 229 -3.43 7.63 -1.07
C SER A 229 -4.68 8.24 -0.42
N ARG A 230 -5.26 7.52 0.55
CA ARG A 230 -6.46 7.94 1.29
C ARG A 230 -6.15 8.50 2.68
N GLY A 231 -4.89 8.51 3.12
CA GLY A 231 -4.50 8.90 4.47
C GLY A 231 -5.14 8.03 5.56
N THR A 232 -5.34 6.73 5.30
CA THR A 232 -6.02 5.80 6.22
C THR A 232 -5.08 4.71 6.73
N SER A 233 -5.58 3.82 7.60
CA SER A 233 -4.75 2.81 8.28
C SER A 233 -3.59 3.49 9.01
N VAL A 234 -2.35 2.96 8.91
CA VAL A 234 -1.16 3.52 9.55
C VAL A 234 -0.90 4.98 9.15
N PHE A 235 -1.35 5.42 7.97
CA PHE A 235 -1.20 6.78 7.48
C PHE A 235 -2.18 7.79 8.10
N GLY A 236 -3.17 7.32 8.86
CA GLY A 236 -4.06 8.17 9.68
C GLY A 236 -3.49 8.51 11.07
N CYS A 237 -2.31 7.97 11.40
CA CYS A 237 -1.63 8.20 12.66
C CYS A 237 -0.72 9.43 12.62
N ASP A 238 -0.36 9.95 13.80
CA ASP A 238 0.42 11.18 13.97
C ASP A 238 1.85 11.03 13.43
N GLU A 239 2.41 9.82 13.51
CA GLU A 239 3.66 9.43 12.88
C GLU A 239 3.59 7.95 12.49
N TRP A 240 4.30 7.55 11.44
CA TRP A 240 4.25 6.17 10.96
C TRP A 240 5.57 5.64 10.39
N SER A 241 5.65 4.32 10.28
CA SER A 241 6.72 3.58 9.60
C SER A 241 6.15 2.38 8.83
N VAL A 242 6.62 2.17 7.60
CA VAL A 242 6.29 0.97 6.80
C VAL A 242 7.58 0.20 6.58
N PHE A 243 7.57 -1.08 6.94
CA PHE A 243 8.73 -1.94 6.86
C PHE A 243 8.56 -3.03 5.79
N SER A 244 9.67 -3.46 5.18
CA SER A 244 9.71 -4.66 4.35
C SER A 244 11.15 -5.19 4.24
N ASP A 245 11.34 -6.40 3.73
CA ASP A 245 12.66 -6.94 3.36
C ASP A 245 13.21 -6.33 2.06
N THR A 246 12.33 -5.72 1.27
CA THR A 246 12.64 -5.19 -0.05
C THR A 246 12.40 -3.70 -0.06
N LYS A 247 13.34 -2.94 -0.66
CA LYS A 247 13.17 -1.50 -0.85
C LYS A 247 12.20 -1.24 -2.00
N THR A 248 11.22 -0.38 -1.78
CA THR A 248 10.27 0.09 -2.80
C THR A 248 9.72 1.46 -2.45
N TRP A 249 9.10 2.12 -3.42
CA TRP A 249 8.34 3.34 -3.19
C TRP A 249 6.90 3.01 -2.77
N LEU A 250 6.37 3.77 -1.82
CA LEU A 250 4.95 3.81 -1.46
C LEU A 250 4.20 4.88 -2.25
N SER A 251 4.90 5.97 -2.58
CA SER A 251 4.43 6.99 -3.52
C SER A 251 5.58 7.35 -4.45
N PRO A 252 5.38 7.42 -5.78
CA PRO A 252 6.44 7.76 -6.72
C PRO A 252 6.73 9.28 -6.77
N GLY A 253 5.92 10.09 -6.05
CA GLY A 253 5.84 11.54 -6.19
C GLY A 253 5.27 11.98 -7.55
N PRO A 254 5.20 13.30 -7.84
CA PRO A 254 5.29 14.45 -6.92
C PRO A 254 4.13 14.54 -5.90
N PRO A 255 4.22 15.39 -4.84
CA PRO A 255 5.35 16.29 -4.54
C PRO A 255 6.55 15.59 -3.89
N VAL A 256 6.35 14.44 -3.25
CA VAL A 256 7.40 13.73 -2.51
C VAL A 256 7.34 12.24 -2.87
N ARG A 257 8.50 11.66 -3.22
CA ARG A 257 8.67 10.20 -3.29
C ARG A 257 8.76 9.68 -1.87
N ILE A 258 7.89 8.73 -1.52
CA ILE A 258 7.85 8.09 -0.21
C ILE A 258 8.33 6.66 -0.40
N GLU A 259 9.24 6.19 0.46
CA GLU A 259 9.81 4.84 0.42
C GLU A 259 9.59 4.13 1.76
N ASN A 260 9.58 2.80 1.75
CA ASN A 260 9.59 2.02 2.98
C ASN A 260 10.99 1.97 3.60
N THR A 261 11.05 1.57 4.87
CA THR A 261 12.30 1.22 5.54
C THR A 261 12.58 -0.27 5.37
N VAL A 262 13.82 -0.61 5.02
CA VAL A 262 14.23 -2.01 4.81
C VAL A 262 14.63 -2.65 6.13
N LEU A 263 14.12 -3.87 6.38
CA LEU A 263 14.55 -4.75 7.45
C LEU A 263 15.59 -5.73 6.92
N ASP A 264 16.63 -5.99 7.72
CA ASP A 264 17.67 -6.97 7.40
C ASP A 264 17.22 -8.39 7.79
N ILE A 265 16.11 -8.83 7.20
CA ILE A 265 15.51 -10.16 7.35
C ILE A 265 14.55 -10.42 6.20
N GLN A 266 14.41 -11.67 5.76
CA GLN A 266 13.40 -12.06 4.77
C GLN A 266 12.01 -12.04 5.39
N VAL A 267 11.07 -11.32 4.79
CA VAL A 267 9.67 -11.22 5.25
C VAL A 267 8.85 -12.42 4.76
N GLN A 268 9.33 -13.16 3.75
CA GLN A 268 8.68 -14.36 3.24
C GLN A 268 9.18 -15.66 3.89
N ALA A 269 8.26 -16.58 4.12
CA ALA A 269 8.59 -17.95 4.48
C ALA A 269 9.22 -18.71 3.30
N ALA A 270 10.29 -19.48 3.54
CA ALA A 270 10.81 -20.42 2.55
C ALA A 270 9.73 -21.45 2.17
N ALA A 271 9.64 -21.79 0.88
CA ALA A 271 8.65 -22.74 0.37
C ALA A 271 8.61 -24.04 1.22
N GLY A 272 7.42 -24.41 1.70
CA GLY A 272 7.20 -25.63 2.48
C GLY A 272 7.37 -25.50 4.01
N LYS A 273 7.65 -24.31 4.56
CA LYS A 273 7.58 -24.04 6.00
C LYS A 273 6.32 -23.26 6.35
N SER A 274 5.77 -23.52 7.55
CA SER A 274 4.60 -22.76 8.04
C SER A 274 4.96 -21.27 8.14
N THR A 275 4.05 -20.41 7.70
CA THR A 275 4.21 -18.94 7.72
C THR A 275 4.27 -18.40 9.15
N HIS A 276 3.55 -19.03 10.09
CA HIS A 276 3.49 -18.60 11.49
C HIS A 276 4.85 -18.63 12.21
N PHE A 277 5.69 -19.63 11.92
CA PHE A 277 7.00 -19.77 12.59
C PHE A 277 8.06 -18.80 12.09
N LEU A 278 7.88 -18.28 10.86
CA LEU A 278 8.82 -17.34 10.24
C LEU A 278 8.46 -15.88 10.53
N ASN A 279 7.26 -15.62 11.07
CA ASN A 279 6.83 -14.29 11.46
C ASN A 279 7.57 -13.75 12.69
N THR A 280 7.79 -14.55 13.74
CA THR A 280 8.34 -14.02 15.01
C THR A 280 9.71 -13.37 14.85
N ASP A 281 10.59 -13.91 14.01
CA ASP A 281 11.90 -13.28 13.74
C ASP A 281 11.76 -11.99 12.92
N VAL A 282 10.84 -11.95 11.96
CA VAL A 282 10.51 -10.74 11.18
C VAL A 282 10.01 -9.62 12.10
N PHE A 283 9.06 -9.94 12.98
CA PHE A 283 8.46 -8.95 13.87
C PHE A 283 9.39 -8.53 15.01
N THR A 284 10.21 -9.42 15.56
CA THR A 284 11.26 -9.00 16.51
C THR A 284 12.31 -8.10 15.85
N THR A 285 12.61 -8.30 14.56
CA THR A 285 13.47 -7.39 13.77
C THR A 285 12.79 -6.04 13.53
N ALA A 286 11.48 -6.02 13.22
CA ALA A 286 10.71 -4.80 13.12
C ALA A 286 10.70 -4.02 14.45
N TRP A 287 10.48 -4.70 15.58
CA TRP A 287 10.54 -4.08 16.92
C TRP A 287 11.91 -3.51 17.24
N LYS A 288 13.02 -4.18 16.87
CA LYS A 288 14.37 -3.59 16.96
C LYS A 288 14.49 -2.30 16.15
N MET A 289 13.93 -2.27 14.94
CA MET A 289 13.90 -1.06 14.12
C MET A 289 13.08 0.06 14.79
N ILE A 290 11.92 -0.25 15.38
CA ILE A 290 11.14 0.71 16.19
C ILE A 290 11.98 1.30 17.34
N GLY A 291 12.72 0.44 18.05
CA GLY A 291 13.62 0.85 19.12
C GLY A 291 14.70 1.82 18.64
N LYS A 292 15.28 1.54 17.46
CA LYS A 292 16.30 2.36 16.81
C LYS A 292 15.76 3.70 16.31
N GLU A 293 14.58 3.72 15.68
CA GLU A 293 13.95 4.94 15.19
C GLU A 293 13.48 5.85 16.33
N GLY A 294 13.05 5.25 17.45
CA GLY A 294 12.65 5.97 18.66
C GLY A 294 11.39 6.83 18.51
N LYS A 295 10.67 6.73 17.38
CA LYS A 295 9.44 7.50 17.10
C LYS A 295 8.39 7.31 18.19
N TYR A 296 8.21 6.08 18.68
CA TYR A 296 7.28 5.75 19.76
C TYR A 296 7.44 6.63 21.02
N LYS A 297 8.63 7.16 21.29
CA LYS A 297 8.91 8.02 22.46
C LYS A 297 8.20 9.38 22.40
N LYS A 298 7.67 9.76 21.23
CA LYS A 298 6.95 11.01 21.02
C LYS A 298 5.43 10.85 21.09
N HIS A 299 4.93 9.61 21.16
CA HIS A 299 3.51 9.29 21.03
C HIS A 299 3.00 8.46 22.18
N GLY A 300 1.74 8.67 22.59
CA GLY A 300 1.14 7.96 23.73
C GLY A 300 0.94 6.46 23.49
N TRP A 301 0.82 6.07 22.22
CA TRP A 301 0.54 4.70 21.79
C TRP A 301 1.37 4.31 20.58
N THR A 302 1.80 3.05 20.56
CA THR A 302 2.38 2.36 19.40
C THR A 302 1.39 1.32 18.90
N VAL A 303 1.14 1.31 17.60
CA VAL A 303 0.15 0.44 16.97
C VAL A 303 0.76 -0.31 15.80
N LYS A 304 0.85 -1.64 15.89
CA LYS A 304 1.10 -2.47 14.70
C LYS A 304 -0.23 -2.75 14.02
N VAL A 305 -0.28 -2.62 12.71
CA VAL A 305 -1.46 -2.93 11.88
C VAL A 305 -1.01 -3.81 10.72
N ASP A 306 -1.73 -4.90 10.46
CA ASP A 306 -1.45 -5.70 9.27
C ASP A 306 -1.86 -4.97 7.98
N PRO A 307 -1.11 -5.13 6.87
CA PRO A 307 -1.44 -4.44 5.61
C PRO A 307 -2.84 -4.72 5.07
N ASP A 308 -3.42 -5.89 5.38
CA ASP A 308 -4.78 -6.30 4.98
C ASP A 308 -5.85 -6.07 6.06
N ALA A 309 -5.53 -5.26 7.08
CA ALA A 309 -6.48 -4.77 8.06
C ALA A 309 -6.97 -3.35 7.70
N VAL A 310 -8.29 -3.18 7.62
CA VAL A 310 -8.93 -1.86 7.48
C VAL A 310 -9.00 -1.22 8.85
N PHE A 311 -8.08 -0.28 9.11
CA PHE A 311 -7.91 0.38 10.41
C PHE A 311 -8.31 1.86 10.35
N LEU A 312 -9.11 2.29 11.35
CA LEU A 312 -9.55 3.68 11.52
C LEU A 312 -8.90 4.31 12.76
N ALA A 313 -7.85 5.11 12.56
CA ALA A 313 -7.08 5.72 13.62
C ALA A 313 -7.91 6.60 14.57
N ASP A 314 -8.89 7.36 14.06
CA ASP A 314 -9.74 8.21 14.90
C ASP A 314 -10.62 7.41 15.86
N ARG A 315 -11.15 6.27 15.42
CA ARG A 315 -11.87 5.35 16.32
C ARG A 315 -10.94 4.88 17.44
N LEU A 316 -9.67 4.54 17.12
CA LEU A 316 -8.72 4.15 18.15
C LEU A 316 -8.45 5.27 19.17
N ARG A 317 -8.33 6.52 18.72
CA ARG A 317 -8.10 7.68 19.62
C ARG A 317 -9.20 7.78 20.69
N ASP A 318 -10.46 7.52 20.33
CA ASP A 318 -11.58 7.53 21.26
C ASP A 318 -11.58 6.36 22.26
N HIS A 319 -11.02 5.22 21.86
CA HIS A 319 -10.86 4.07 22.74
C HIS A 319 -9.74 4.31 23.75
N VAL A 320 -8.55 4.68 23.27
CA VAL A 320 -7.37 4.84 24.14
C VAL A 320 -7.48 6.02 25.10
N ARG A 321 -8.27 7.05 24.78
CA ARG A 321 -8.57 8.18 25.69
C ARG A 321 -9.21 7.71 27.01
N LYS A 322 -9.91 6.58 26.99
CA LYS A 322 -10.64 6.03 28.15
C LYS A 322 -9.77 5.12 29.02
N ILE A 323 -8.56 4.77 28.56
CA ILE A 323 -7.69 3.85 29.26
C ILE A 323 -6.92 4.61 30.35
N PRO A 324 -6.98 4.17 31.61
CA PRO A 324 -6.26 4.83 32.70
C PRO A 324 -4.74 4.63 32.56
N TYR A 325 -3.98 5.38 33.34
CA TYR A 325 -2.54 5.20 33.43
C TYR A 325 -2.16 3.89 34.13
N PHE A 326 -1.14 3.20 33.61
CA PHE A 326 -0.56 1.99 34.21
C PHE A 326 0.95 2.18 34.40
N PRO A 327 1.52 1.90 35.60
CA PRO A 327 2.93 2.15 35.89
C PRO A 327 3.93 1.45 34.97
N ASN A 328 3.65 0.19 34.61
CA ASN A 328 4.47 -0.60 33.67
C ASN A 328 3.95 -0.52 32.23
N GLY A 329 2.93 0.29 32.01
CA GLY A 329 2.18 0.35 30.75
C GLY A 329 1.11 -0.72 30.63
N VAL A 330 0.36 -0.62 29.54
CA VAL A 330 -0.75 -1.48 29.17
C VAL A 330 -0.74 -1.82 27.68
N TYR A 331 -1.21 -3.02 27.34
CA TYR A 331 -1.59 -3.42 25.99
C TYR A 331 -3.07 -3.86 25.93
N ILE A 332 -3.69 -3.82 24.75
CA ILE A 332 -5.12 -4.09 24.58
C ILE A 332 -5.34 -5.48 23.97
N LEU A 333 -6.06 -6.35 24.68
CA LEU A 333 -6.61 -7.59 24.15
C LEU A 333 -7.84 -7.26 23.28
N ASN A 334 -7.82 -7.71 22.03
CA ASN A 334 -8.65 -7.16 20.96
C ASN A 334 -9.73 -8.13 20.44
N CYS A 335 -9.64 -9.42 20.77
CA CYS A 335 -10.53 -10.46 20.26
C CYS A 335 -11.11 -11.29 21.40
N LEU A 336 -12.44 -11.37 21.48
CA LEU A 336 -13.14 -12.33 22.34
C LEU A 336 -13.41 -13.60 21.52
N PHE A 337 -12.62 -14.63 21.76
CA PHE A 337 -12.70 -15.87 21.00
C PHE A 337 -13.81 -16.79 21.52
N ASN A 338 -14.19 -17.79 20.73
CA ASN A 338 -15.29 -18.71 21.04
C ASN A 338 -15.07 -19.56 22.32
N ASP A 339 -13.85 -19.59 22.85
CA ASP A 339 -13.53 -20.22 24.14
C ASP A 339 -13.86 -19.32 25.35
N GLY A 340 -14.46 -18.14 25.11
CA GLY A 340 -14.82 -17.15 26.12
C GLY A 340 -13.63 -16.35 26.64
N LYS A 341 -12.44 -16.47 26.03
CA LYS A 341 -11.23 -15.76 26.46
C LYS A 341 -10.89 -14.64 25.51
N PHE A 342 -10.21 -13.65 26.07
CA PHE A 342 -9.63 -12.55 25.31
C PHE A 342 -8.23 -12.90 24.84
N TRP A 343 -8.00 -12.61 23.57
CA TRP A 343 -6.75 -12.86 22.87
C TRP A 343 -6.19 -11.57 22.30
N PHE A 344 -4.88 -11.60 22.05
CA PHE A 344 -4.12 -10.54 21.43
C PHE A 344 -3.81 -11.00 20.01
N PHE A 345 -4.64 -10.59 19.05
CA PHE A 345 -4.49 -11.00 17.65
C PHE A 345 -3.66 -10.00 16.86
N GLY A 346 -2.79 -10.51 15.98
CA GLY A 346 -1.83 -9.74 15.19
C GLY A 346 -2.43 -8.69 14.24
N ALA A 347 -3.69 -8.82 13.81
CA ALA A 347 -4.32 -7.87 12.88
C ALA A 347 -4.22 -6.40 13.33
N ILE A 348 -4.28 -6.17 14.64
CA ILE A 348 -3.93 -4.90 15.27
C ILE A 348 -3.38 -5.11 16.69
N GLU A 349 -2.19 -4.60 16.96
CA GLU A 349 -1.56 -4.65 18.28
C GLU A 349 -1.44 -3.24 18.85
N VAL A 350 -2.18 -2.93 19.91
CA VAL A 350 -2.20 -1.59 20.53
C VAL A 350 -1.50 -1.62 21.88
N ILE A 351 -0.40 -0.88 21.96
CA ILE A 351 0.53 -0.91 23.10
C ILE A 351 0.85 0.52 23.53
N SER A 352 0.63 0.84 24.81
CA SER A 352 0.97 2.16 25.35
C SER A 352 2.47 2.43 25.27
N GLN A 353 2.85 3.70 25.18
CA GLN A 353 4.26 4.13 25.18
C GLN A 353 5.04 3.49 26.33
N LYS A 354 4.47 3.50 27.54
CA LYS A 354 5.14 2.95 28.72
C LYS A 354 5.37 1.44 28.61
N ALA A 355 4.45 0.71 27.99
CA ALA A 355 4.60 -0.72 27.75
C ALA A 355 5.71 -1.01 26.73
N VAL A 356 5.84 -0.18 25.68
CA VAL A 356 6.94 -0.28 24.71
C VAL A 356 8.30 0.01 25.37
N GLU A 357 8.39 1.00 26.25
CA GLU A 357 9.60 1.24 27.05
C GLU A 357 9.96 0.04 27.93
N THR A 358 8.97 -0.52 28.64
CA THR A 358 9.16 -1.71 29.48
C THR A 358 9.62 -2.91 28.63
N TYR A 359 9.01 -3.09 27.45
CA TYR A 359 9.41 -4.13 26.50
C TYR A 359 10.89 -3.99 26.11
N PHE A 360 11.34 -2.81 25.66
CA PHE A 360 12.74 -2.62 25.26
C PHE A 360 13.73 -2.74 26.43
N ALA A 361 13.32 -2.40 27.66
CA ALA A 361 14.16 -2.57 28.84
C ALA A 361 14.32 -4.04 29.25
N GLY A 362 13.41 -4.92 28.85
CA GLY A 362 13.35 -6.31 29.31
C GLY A 362 13.36 -7.37 28.21
N SER A 363 13.42 -7.00 26.94
CA SER A 363 13.25 -7.93 25.81
C SER A 363 14.25 -9.09 25.82
N ASP A 364 15.46 -8.90 26.36
CA ASP A 364 16.47 -9.95 26.48
C ASP A 364 16.00 -11.13 27.36
N ALA A 365 15.22 -10.83 28.41
CA ALA A 365 14.60 -11.86 29.25
C ALA A 365 13.57 -12.70 28.47
N CYS A 366 12.83 -12.07 27.55
CA CYS A 366 11.89 -12.77 26.67
C CYS A 366 12.62 -13.65 25.65
N MET A 367 13.68 -13.12 25.02
CA MET A 367 14.47 -13.83 24.01
C MET A 367 15.13 -15.11 24.56
N SER A 368 15.39 -15.17 25.87
CA SER A 368 15.96 -16.34 26.54
C SER A 368 14.92 -17.34 27.06
N GLN A 369 13.69 -16.91 27.32
CA GLN A 369 12.64 -17.73 27.95
C GLN A 369 11.57 -18.23 26.99
N LEU A 370 11.38 -17.56 25.85
CA LEU A 370 10.32 -17.86 24.90
C LEU A 370 10.89 -18.45 23.62
N ASP A 371 10.29 -19.56 23.18
CA ASP A 371 10.59 -20.13 21.88
C ASP A 371 10.04 -19.25 20.76
N ARG A 372 10.91 -18.89 19.82
CA ARG A 372 10.56 -18.08 18.63
C ARG A 372 10.08 -18.94 17.46
N GLY A 373 10.35 -20.24 17.48
CA GLY A 373 10.03 -21.19 16.42
C GLY A 373 8.69 -21.91 16.59
N GLU A 374 8.04 -21.82 17.75
CA GLU A 374 6.75 -22.50 18.02
C GLU A 374 5.58 -21.54 18.23
N LEU A 375 5.85 -20.25 18.41
CA LEU A 375 4.83 -19.21 18.69
C LEU A 375 4.68 -18.28 17.49
N GLY A 376 3.43 -17.90 17.17
CA GLY A 376 3.16 -16.76 16.28
C GLY A 376 3.57 -15.43 16.91
N GLU A 377 3.75 -14.37 16.11
CA GLU A 377 4.37 -13.12 16.58
C GLU A 377 3.58 -12.45 17.71
N ASP A 378 2.25 -12.44 17.59
CA ASP A 378 1.32 -11.79 18.50
C ASP A 378 1.33 -12.50 19.86
N THR A 379 1.34 -13.83 19.81
CA THR A 379 1.42 -14.71 20.98
C THR A 379 2.77 -14.57 21.67
N TRP A 380 3.86 -14.49 20.90
CA TRP A 380 5.20 -14.27 21.44
C TRP A 380 5.29 -12.91 22.14
N LEU A 381 4.83 -11.84 21.48
CA LEU A 381 4.87 -10.49 22.05
C LEU A 381 4.02 -10.39 23.31
N ARG A 382 2.79 -10.92 23.28
CA ARG A 382 1.92 -10.98 24.47
C ARG A 382 2.62 -11.68 25.63
N LYS A 383 3.18 -12.87 25.40
CA LYS A 383 3.89 -13.63 26.46
C LYS A 383 5.09 -12.84 26.99
N CYS A 384 5.80 -12.13 26.11
CA CYS A 384 6.90 -11.27 26.53
C CYS A 384 6.41 -10.13 27.44
N LEU A 385 5.35 -9.42 27.04
CA LEU A 385 4.74 -8.36 27.86
C LEU A 385 4.24 -8.89 29.22
N ASP A 386 3.69 -10.11 29.25
CA ASP A 386 3.27 -10.78 30.48
C ASP A 386 4.46 -11.11 31.40
N ILE A 387 5.57 -11.65 30.86
CA ILE A 387 6.83 -11.88 31.60
C ILE A 387 7.37 -10.57 32.19
N LEU A 388 7.24 -9.48 31.45
CA LEU A 388 7.69 -8.14 31.86
C LEU A 388 6.69 -7.40 32.75
N HIS A 389 5.62 -8.08 33.18
CA HIS A 389 4.60 -7.53 34.08
C HIS A 389 3.94 -6.25 33.55
N VAL A 390 3.77 -6.15 32.23
CA VAL A 390 2.93 -5.14 31.59
C VAL A 390 1.46 -5.51 31.79
N SER A 391 0.62 -4.52 32.10
CA SER A 391 -0.81 -4.76 32.31
C SER A 391 -1.53 -5.02 30.98
N SER A 392 -2.69 -5.66 31.03
CA SER A 392 -3.58 -5.76 29.88
C SER A 392 -4.98 -5.24 30.20
N THR A 393 -5.64 -4.69 29.19
CA THR A 393 -7.07 -4.36 29.21
C THR A 393 -7.77 -5.04 28.05
N LYS A 394 -9.10 -5.19 28.14
CA LYS A 394 -9.92 -5.87 27.14
C LYS A 394 -10.77 -4.84 26.40
N ASP A 395 -10.86 -4.97 25.08
CA ASP A 395 -11.69 -4.10 24.27
C ASP A 395 -12.31 -4.87 23.08
N THR A 396 -13.61 -5.15 23.18
CA THR A 396 -14.35 -5.85 22.11
C THR A 396 -14.63 -4.97 20.90
N GLY A 397 -14.48 -3.65 21.03
CA GLY A 397 -14.67 -2.71 19.93
C GLY A 397 -13.43 -2.54 19.06
N LEU A 398 -12.31 -3.20 19.40
CA LEU A 398 -11.05 -2.99 18.70
C LEU A 398 -10.99 -3.73 17.35
N LEU A 399 -11.40 -4.99 17.30
CA LEU A 399 -11.15 -5.85 16.14
C LEU A 399 -12.40 -6.65 15.76
N SER A 400 -12.79 -6.58 14.48
CA SER A 400 -13.68 -7.54 13.85
C SER A 400 -12.85 -8.38 12.89
N ASP A 401 -12.70 -9.67 13.20
CA ASP A 401 -11.76 -10.54 12.50
C ASP A 401 -12.38 -11.90 12.17
N GLY A 402 -12.21 -12.34 10.92
CA GLY A 402 -12.61 -13.67 10.48
C GLY A 402 -11.94 -14.80 11.27
N TYR A 403 -10.69 -14.60 11.70
CA TYR A 403 -9.99 -15.50 12.61
C TYR A 403 -10.51 -15.41 14.04
N CYS A 404 -11.14 -14.30 14.43
CA CYS A 404 -11.84 -14.15 15.73
C CYS A 404 -13.30 -14.66 15.69
N ASN A 405 -13.71 -15.37 14.63
CA ASN A 405 -15.09 -15.80 14.38
C ASN A 405 -16.11 -14.65 14.27
N GLU A 406 -15.67 -13.48 13.86
CA GLU A 406 -16.56 -12.39 13.47
C GLU A 406 -16.65 -12.28 11.96
N ALA A 407 -17.77 -11.76 11.47
CA ALA A 407 -17.90 -11.38 10.07
C ALA A 407 -17.44 -9.92 9.91
N PRO A 408 -16.23 -9.65 9.40
CA PRO A 408 -15.73 -8.27 9.28
C PRO A 408 -16.51 -7.45 8.25
N SER A 409 -17.11 -8.11 7.25
CA SER A 409 -17.92 -7.47 6.21
C SER A 409 -19.41 -7.80 6.39
N PRO A 410 -20.33 -6.83 6.21
CA PRO A 410 -20.08 -5.42 5.91
C PRO A 410 -19.43 -4.69 7.11
N CYS A 411 -18.57 -3.71 6.82
CA CYS A 411 -17.70 -3.06 7.81
C CYS A 411 -18.41 -1.94 8.59
N VAL A 412 -19.51 -2.30 9.25
CA VAL A 412 -20.50 -1.36 9.80
C VAL A 412 -20.84 -1.68 11.25
N SER A 413 -19.94 -2.35 11.95
CA SER A 413 -20.08 -2.70 13.38
C SER A 413 -19.56 -1.62 14.33
N GLY A 414 -19.08 -0.49 13.80
CA GLY A 414 -18.44 0.58 14.58
C GLY A 414 -17.04 0.26 15.13
N LYS A 415 -16.48 -0.93 14.87
CA LYS A 415 -15.17 -1.34 15.41
C LYS A 415 -13.98 -0.57 14.82
N VAL A 416 -12.88 -0.53 15.56
CA VAL A 416 -11.65 0.19 15.16
C VAL A 416 -10.97 -0.44 13.94
N THR A 417 -10.97 -1.77 13.85
CA THR A 417 -10.27 -2.53 12.80
C THR A 417 -11.14 -3.67 12.25
N PHE A 418 -11.08 -3.87 10.93
CA PHE A 418 -11.72 -5.00 10.23
C PHE A 418 -10.67 -5.81 9.45
N HIS A 419 -10.67 -7.13 9.60
CA HIS A 419 -9.66 -8.00 9.00
C HIS A 419 -10.23 -9.40 8.68
N PRO A 420 -9.77 -10.12 7.63
CA PRO A 420 -8.81 -9.72 6.60
C PRO A 420 -9.45 -9.19 5.30
N PHE A 421 -8.73 -8.32 4.58
CA PHE A 421 -9.10 -7.81 3.25
C PHE A 421 -7.91 -7.83 2.27
N LYS A 422 -7.64 -9.01 1.70
CA LYS A 422 -6.49 -9.28 0.81
C LYS A 422 -6.62 -8.74 -0.62
N ASN A 423 -7.65 -7.94 -0.88
CA ASN A 423 -7.99 -7.42 -2.20
C ASN A 423 -8.33 -5.93 -2.07
N ALA A 424 -7.72 -5.10 -2.92
CA ALA A 424 -7.89 -3.65 -2.87
C ALA A 424 -9.34 -3.17 -3.02
N ALA A 425 -10.16 -3.85 -3.83
CA ALA A 425 -11.58 -3.52 -3.99
C ALA A 425 -12.38 -3.83 -2.72
N ALA A 426 -12.17 -5.01 -2.13
CA ALA A 426 -12.83 -5.40 -0.89
C ALA A 426 -12.39 -4.52 0.29
N TYR A 427 -11.09 -4.22 0.39
CA TYR A 427 -10.53 -3.28 1.37
C TYR A 427 -11.18 -1.90 1.22
N SER A 428 -11.24 -1.39 0.00
CA SER A 428 -11.80 -0.07 -0.29
C SER A 428 -13.29 0.01 0.00
N GLN A 429 -14.04 -1.05 -0.32
CA GLN A 429 -15.45 -1.18 0.02
C GLN A 429 -15.65 -1.14 1.54
N CYS A 430 -14.92 -1.98 2.28
CA CYS A 430 -14.97 -2.01 3.74
C CYS A 430 -14.67 -0.65 4.37
N LEU A 431 -13.62 0.03 3.90
CA LEU A 431 -13.28 1.36 4.39
C LEU A 431 -14.38 2.40 4.08
N ASN A 432 -15.02 2.31 2.90
CA ASN A 432 -16.13 3.19 2.55
C ASN A 432 -17.36 2.93 3.42
N GLU A 433 -17.68 1.67 3.69
CA GLU A 433 -18.76 1.25 4.59
C GLU A 433 -18.53 1.79 6.01
N ALA A 434 -17.32 1.60 6.56
CA ALA A 434 -16.96 2.08 7.89
C ALA A 434 -17.03 3.61 7.99
N GLN A 435 -16.49 4.34 7.01
CA GLN A 435 -16.55 5.81 6.98
C GLN A 435 -17.97 6.35 6.78
N ALA A 436 -18.85 5.61 6.09
CA ALA A 436 -20.24 5.97 5.96
C ALA A 436 -21.00 5.78 7.29
N ASP A 437 -20.73 4.69 7.99
CA ASP A 437 -21.25 4.38 9.33
C ASP A 437 -20.82 5.45 10.36
N ASP A 438 -19.58 5.97 10.28
CA ASP A 438 -19.13 7.09 11.14
C ASP A 438 -19.96 8.37 10.96
N LYS A 439 -20.47 8.63 9.74
CA LYS A 439 -21.29 9.81 9.44
C LYS A 439 -22.76 9.61 9.80
N HIS A 440 -23.23 8.38 9.73
CA HIS A 440 -24.61 8.01 10.01
C HIS A 440 -24.62 6.72 10.85
N PRO A 441 -24.31 6.83 12.17
CA PRO A 441 -24.28 5.67 13.04
C PRO A 441 -25.66 5.01 13.06
N ARG A 442 -25.69 3.68 12.86
CA ARG A 442 -26.94 2.90 12.80
C ARG A 442 -27.45 2.48 14.16
#